data_AF-A0A2W4MB52-F1
#
_entry.id   AF-A0A2W4MB52-F1
#
_cell.length_a   1.000
_cell.length_b   1.000
_cell.length_c   1.000
_cell.angle_alpha   90.00
_cell.angle_beta   90.00
_cell.angle_gamma   90.00
#
_symmetry.space_group_name_H-M   'P 1'
#
loop_
_entity.id
_entity.type
_entity.pdbx_description
1 polymer ?
#
loop_
_entity_poly.entity_id
_entity_poly.type
_entity_poly.pdbx_seq_one_letter_code
_entity_poly.pdbx_strand_id
1 'polypeptide(L)'
;MPEEEDTLDQPPVVALEPAPARDETLWSALVLVVFGLLAWVSRLPWVFAGGPLLIFIGTLARTRLGYGLSPSGLVVRTLAGSRVIPRERLHRVEYVELGGGLRLLATYFPGYAVGLFYLSGLGRQRLIASTDRGEAIRVHLVTGSSFIITPRDPLDALAAFDGLGIPVEGPRWVVREVRRRRRNRGSS
;
A
#
# COMPACT_ATOMS: atom_id res chain seq x y z
N MET A 1 -27.06 -27.25 3.78
CA MET A 1 -27.45 -25.97 4.40
C MET A 1 -26.26 -25.05 4.27
N PRO A 2 -26.32 -24.00 3.44
CA PRO A 2 -25.26 -23.01 3.41
C PRO A 2 -25.29 -22.23 4.73
N GLU A 3 -24.12 -22.10 5.32
CA GLU A 3 -23.87 -21.30 6.53
C GLU A 3 -24.19 -19.84 6.19
N GLU A 4 -25.38 -19.37 6.61
CA GLU A 4 -25.67 -17.94 6.81
C GLU A 4 -24.84 -17.48 8.03
N GLU A 5 -23.53 -17.46 7.85
CA GLU A 5 -22.55 -17.10 8.86
C GLU A 5 -22.52 -15.57 8.99
N ASP A 6 -23.27 -15.09 9.97
CA ASP A 6 -22.87 -14.04 10.90
C ASP A 6 -22.12 -12.85 10.28
N THR A 7 -22.76 -12.16 9.34
CA THR A 7 -22.27 -10.87 8.79
C THR A 7 -22.74 -9.69 9.66
N LEU A 8 -23.25 -9.94 10.86
CA LEU A 8 -24.08 -9.01 11.65
C LEU A 8 -23.43 -8.55 12.95
N ASP A 9 -22.11 -8.32 13.01
CA ASP A 9 -21.56 -7.38 14.02
C ASP A 9 -20.07 -7.03 13.83
N GLN A 10 -19.56 -7.06 12.59
CA GLN A 10 -18.19 -6.61 12.39
C GLN A 10 -18.12 -5.09 12.61
N PRO A 11 -17.33 -4.61 13.59
CA PRO A 11 -17.18 -3.19 13.84
C PRO A 11 -16.71 -2.47 12.57
N PRO A 12 -17.12 -1.21 12.37
CA PRO A 12 -16.87 -0.48 11.14
C PRO A 12 -15.37 -0.49 10.81
N VAL A 13 -15.03 -1.03 9.63
CA VAL A 13 -13.67 -1.00 9.11
C VAL A 13 -13.39 0.42 8.63
N VAL A 14 -12.39 1.07 9.23
CA VAL A 14 -11.92 2.38 8.74
C VAL A 14 -11.16 2.14 7.45
N ALA A 15 -11.78 2.51 6.32
CA ALA A 15 -11.14 2.41 5.02
C ALA A 15 -9.98 3.42 4.95
N LEU A 16 -8.79 2.91 4.65
CA LEU A 16 -7.60 3.69 4.41
C LEU A 16 -7.33 3.61 2.90
N GLU A 17 -7.85 4.60 2.16
CA GLU A 17 -7.68 4.64 0.71
C GLU A 17 -6.19 4.61 0.36
N PRO A 18 -5.75 3.86 -0.67
CA PRO A 18 -4.36 3.91 -1.10
C PRO A 18 -4.03 5.23 -1.78
N ALA A 19 -2.77 5.65 -1.72
CA ALA A 19 -2.30 6.84 -2.43
C ALA A 19 -2.60 6.74 -3.94
N PRO A 20 -3.02 7.85 -4.58
CA PRO A 20 -3.24 7.84 -6.01
C PRO A 20 -1.92 7.51 -6.70
N ALA A 21 -2.02 6.78 -7.80
CA ALA A 21 -0.84 6.50 -8.58
C ALA A 21 -0.33 7.75 -9.28
N ARG A 22 0.99 7.78 -9.46
CA ARG A 22 1.67 8.83 -10.21
C ARG A 22 1.21 8.79 -11.67
N ASP A 23 1.32 9.94 -12.35
CA ASP A 23 1.08 10.03 -13.80
C ASP A 23 1.74 8.86 -14.55
N GLU A 24 0.89 8.01 -15.08
CA GLU A 24 1.21 6.74 -15.74
C GLU A 24 1.28 6.86 -17.24
N THR A 25 0.92 8.01 -17.79
CA THR A 25 0.88 8.23 -19.23
C THR A 25 2.24 7.89 -19.85
N LEU A 26 3.33 8.32 -19.22
CA LEU A 26 4.70 8.02 -19.65
C LEU A 26 5.05 6.53 -19.56
N TRP A 27 4.67 5.85 -18.48
CA TRP A 27 4.98 4.43 -18.32
C TRP A 27 4.19 3.57 -19.30
N SER A 28 2.89 3.84 -19.44
CA SER A 28 2.02 3.14 -20.38
C SER A 28 2.46 3.38 -21.83
N ALA A 29 2.80 4.62 -22.20
CA ALA A 29 3.35 4.94 -23.51
C ALA A 29 4.66 4.18 -23.76
N LEU A 30 5.58 4.16 -22.78
CA LEU A 30 6.84 3.43 -22.89
C LEU A 30 6.60 1.92 -23.12
N VAL A 31 5.70 1.30 -22.35
CA VAL A 31 5.33 -0.11 -22.51
C VAL A 31 4.81 -0.37 -23.92
N LEU A 32 3.87 0.44 -24.40
CA LEU A 32 3.32 0.28 -25.75
C LEU A 32 4.38 0.46 -26.85
N VAL A 33 5.27 1.43 -26.71
CA VAL A 33 6.38 1.66 -27.65
C VAL A 33 7.32 0.47 -27.68
N VAL A 34 7.74 -0.05 -26.52
CA VAL A 34 8.65 -1.21 -26.44
C VAL A 34 8.03 -2.45 -27.08
N PHE A 35 6.77 -2.79 -26.73
CA PHE A 35 6.09 -3.94 -27.32
C PHE A 35 5.78 -3.75 -28.81
N GLY A 36 5.50 -2.51 -29.24
CA GLY A 36 5.33 -2.16 -30.66
C GLY A 36 6.62 -2.37 -31.47
N LEU A 37 7.75 -1.88 -30.97
CA LEU A 37 9.06 -2.08 -31.59
C LEU A 37 9.44 -3.57 -31.65
N LEU A 38 9.21 -4.31 -30.56
CA LEU A 38 9.45 -5.76 -30.52
C LEU A 38 8.60 -6.52 -31.53
N ALA A 39 7.30 -6.21 -31.64
CA ALA A 39 6.41 -6.82 -32.62
C ALA A 39 6.86 -6.51 -34.06
N TRP A 40 7.32 -5.28 -34.30
CA TRP A 40 7.83 -4.86 -35.60
C TRP A 40 9.12 -5.60 -36.00
N VAL A 41 10.12 -5.65 -35.11
CA VAL A 41 11.41 -6.30 -35.38
C VAL A 41 11.25 -7.82 -35.53
N SER A 42 10.42 -8.45 -34.70
CA SER A 42 10.19 -9.90 -34.75
C SER A 42 9.24 -10.34 -35.87
N ARG A 43 8.48 -9.41 -36.46
CA ARG A 43 7.34 -9.68 -37.36
C ARG A 43 6.25 -10.57 -36.75
N LEU A 44 6.16 -10.61 -35.41
CA LEU A 44 5.17 -11.38 -34.67
C LEU A 44 4.15 -10.41 -34.06
N PRO A 45 2.99 -10.18 -34.70
CA PRO A 45 2.05 -9.13 -34.27
C PRO A 45 1.47 -9.38 -32.87
N TRP A 46 1.37 -10.64 -32.43
CA TRP A 46 0.86 -10.99 -31.10
C TRP A 46 1.77 -10.52 -29.95
N VAL A 47 3.05 -10.23 -30.22
CA VAL A 47 3.95 -9.65 -29.20
C VAL A 47 3.38 -8.32 -28.71
N PHE A 48 2.74 -7.54 -29.59
CA PHE A 48 2.12 -6.27 -29.21
C PHE A 48 1.06 -6.43 -28.10
N ALA A 49 0.31 -7.53 -28.09
CA ALA A 49 -0.73 -7.80 -27.10
C ALA A 49 -0.18 -7.87 -25.66
N GLY A 50 1.12 -8.17 -25.49
CA GLY A 50 1.79 -8.15 -24.20
C GLY A 50 1.79 -6.77 -23.54
N GLY A 51 1.85 -5.68 -24.32
CA GLY A 51 1.85 -4.31 -23.81
C GLY A 51 0.53 -3.92 -23.13
N PRO A 52 -0.61 -3.93 -23.85
CA PRO A 52 -1.93 -3.69 -23.28
C PRO A 52 -2.26 -4.64 -22.14
N LEU A 53 -1.87 -5.93 -22.23
CA LEU A 53 -2.07 -6.89 -21.14
C LEU A 53 -1.32 -6.48 -19.87
N LEU A 54 -0.06 -6.04 -20.01
CA LEU A 54 0.73 -5.58 -18.87
C LEU A 54 0.13 -4.33 -18.21
N ILE A 55 -0.35 -3.38 -19.02
CA ILE A 55 -1.05 -2.18 -18.54
C ILE A 55 -2.32 -2.58 -17.79
N PHE A 56 -3.13 -3.46 -18.39
CA PHE A 56 -4.36 -3.96 -17.79
C PHE A 56 -4.11 -4.65 -16.43
N ILE A 57 -3.09 -5.52 -16.35
CA ILE A 57 -2.70 -6.17 -15.09
C ILE A 57 -2.26 -5.14 -14.05
N GLY A 58 -1.49 -4.12 -14.44
CA GLY A 58 -1.07 -3.03 -13.55
C GLY A 58 -2.27 -2.25 -12.99
N THR A 59 -3.22 -1.88 -13.84
CA THR A 59 -4.46 -1.22 -13.44
C THR A 59 -5.27 -2.11 -12.49
N LEU A 60 -5.44 -3.39 -12.81
CA LEU A 60 -6.18 -4.34 -11.98
C LEU A 60 -5.53 -4.54 -10.61
N ALA A 61 -4.19 -4.60 -10.56
CA ALA A 61 -3.46 -4.71 -9.29
C ALA A 61 -3.72 -3.53 -8.36
N ARG A 62 -3.91 -2.33 -8.93
CA ARG A 62 -4.22 -1.13 -8.17
C ARG A 62 -5.67 -1.03 -7.75
N THR A 63 -6.63 -1.36 -8.61
CA THR A 63 -8.05 -1.32 -8.22
C THR A 63 -8.35 -2.31 -7.10
N ARG A 64 -7.54 -3.37 -6.97
CA ARG A 64 -7.59 -4.33 -5.87
C ARG A 64 -6.76 -3.94 -4.65
N LEU A 65 -5.97 -2.87 -4.74
CA LEU A 65 -5.21 -2.36 -3.62
C LEU A 65 -6.15 -1.65 -2.65
N GLY A 66 -6.11 -2.04 -1.39
CA GLY A 66 -6.84 -1.33 -0.35
C GLY A 66 -6.31 -1.67 1.03
N TYR A 67 -6.42 -0.71 1.93
CA TYR A 67 -6.10 -0.93 3.33
C TYR A 67 -7.36 -0.67 4.14
N GLY A 68 -7.57 -1.48 5.17
CA GLY A 68 -8.66 -1.32 6.12
C GLY A 68 -8.11 -1.50 7.51
N LEU A 69 -8.49 -0.62 8.43
CA LEU A 69 -8.15 -0.75 9.84
C LEU A 69 -9.40 -1.12 10.62
N SER A 70 -9.38 -2.28 11.27
CA SER A 70 -10.44 -2.78 12.13
C SER A 70 -9.92 -2.96 13.56
N PRO A 71 -10.79 -3.10 14.56
CA PRO A 71 -10.38 -3.49 15.91
C PRO A 71 -9.56 -4.79 15.98
N SER A 72 -9.81 -5.72 15.05
CA SER A 72 -9.07 -6.98 14.91
C SER A 72 -7.68 -6.81 14.29
N GLY A 73 -7.41 -5.72 13.57
CA GLY A 73 -6.08 -5.41 13.05
C GLY A 73 -6.08 -4.67 11.72
N LEU A 74 -4.95 -4.77 11.01
CA LEU A 74 -4.76 -4.16 9.70
C LEU A 74 -5.09 -5.17 8.60
N VAL A 75 -6.11 -4.87 7.82
CA VAL A 75 -6.49 -5.61 6.61
C VAL A 75 -5.77 -5.00 5.42
N VAL A 76 -4.97 -5.80 4.73
CA VAL A 76 -4.30 -5.40 3.49
C VAL A 76 -4.84 -6.23 2.34
N ARG A 77 -5.49 -5.55 1.39
CA ARG A 77 -6.05 -6.14 0.18
C ARG A 77 -5.10 -5.87 -0.99
N THR A 78 -4.78 -6.94 -1.72
CA THR A 78 -3.86 -6.92 -2.87
C THR A 78 -4.45 -7.77 -3.99
N LEU A 79 -3.83 -7.75 -5.18
CA LEU A 79 -4.20 -8.65 -6.26
C LEU A 79 -4.07 -10.14 -5.85
N ALA A 80 -3.10 -10.47 -5.00
CA ALA A 80 -2.86 -11.83 -4.53
C ALA A 80 -3.83 -12.30 -3.43
N GLY A 81 -4.74 -11.43 -2.98
CA GLY A 81 -5.71 -11.71 -1.93
C GLY A 81 -5.69 -10.70 -0.79
N SER A 82 -6.50 -10.98 0.23
CA SER A 82 -6.60 -10.22 1.47
C SER A 82 -5.79 -10.87 2.57
N ARG A 83 -5.09 -10.08 3.38
CA ARG A 83 -4.36 -10.55 4.57
C ARG A 83 -4.72 -9.67 5.75
N VAL A 84 -5.08 -10.31 6.86
CA VAL A 84 -5.29 -9.62 8.13
C VAL A 84 -4.01 -9.75 8.96
N ILE A 85 -3.51 -8.62 9.43
CA ILE A 85 -2.41 -8.53 10.36
C ILE A 85 -3.03 -8.26 11.73
N PRO A 86 -3.06 -9.26 12.63
CA PRO A 86 -3.72 -9.13 13.92
C PRO A 86 -3.15 -7.97 14.73
N ARG A 87 -4.01 -7.28 15.46
CA ARG A 87 -3.63 -6.11 16.26
C ARG A 87 -2.53 -6.44 17.27
N GLU A 88 -2.54 -7.63 17.85
CA GLU A 88 -1.55 -8.07 18.85
C GLU A 88 -0.15 -8.19 18.24
N ARG A 89 -0.05 -8.31 16.91
CA ARG A 89 1.24 -8.31 16.20
C ARG A 89 1.73 -6.91 15.87
N LEU A 90 0.89 -5.89 15.94
CA LEU A 90 1.25 -4.50 15.66
C LEU A 90 1.93 -3.90 16.90
N HIS A 91 3.20 -3.53 16.78
CA HIS A 91 3.96 -2.98 17.90
C HIS A 91 3.91 -1.45 17.93
N ARG A 92 4.19 -0.81 16.79
CA ARG A 92 4.14 0.65 16.62
C ARG A 92 4.04 0.98 15.13
N VAL A 93 3.63 2.21 14.84
CA VAL A 93 3.62 2.77 13.49
C VAL A 93 4.43 4.06 13.44
N GLU A 94 5.14 4.26 12.35
CA GLU A 94 6.08 5.37 12.18
C GLU A 94 5.77 6.08 10.86
N TYR A 95 5.67 7.40 10.91
CA TYR A 95 5.62 8.22 9.69
C TYR A 95 7.00 8.23 9.04
N VAL A 96 7.04 7.92 7.74
CA VAL A 96 8.28 7.95 6.96
C VAL A 96 8.05 8.62 5.62
N GLU A 97 9.07 9.30 5.10
CA GLU A 97 9.07 9.83 3.74
C GLU A 97 9.98 8.95 2.87
N LEU A 98 9.41 8.41 1.81
CA LEU A 98 10.10 7.53 0.88
C LEU A 98 10.76 8.37 -0.23
N GLY A 99 12.10 8.34 -0.29
CA GLY A 99 12.88 8.95 -1.36
C GLY A 99 13.03 8.09 -2.62
N GLY A 100 12.43 6.90 -2.65
CA GLY A 100 12.70 5.86 -3.64
C GLY A 100 13.62 4.76 -3.12
N GLY A 101 13.82 3.75 -3.95
CA GLY A 101 14.73 2.66 -3.61
C GLY A 101 15.03 1.72 -4.77
N LEU A 102 15.91 0.76 -4.48
CA LEU A 102 16.27 -0.31 -5.39
C LEU A 102 15.36 -1.53 -5.14
N ARG A 103 14.81 -2.08 -6.22
CA ARG A 103 14.07 -3.34 -6.19
C ARG A 103 15.04 -4.50 -5.99
N LEU A 104 14.84 -5.30 -4.94
CA LEU A 104 15.64 -6.50 -4.70
C LEU A 104 14.90 -7.75 -5.18
N LEU A 105 13.76 -8.03 -4.58
CA LEU A 105 12.90 -9.18 -4.88
C LEU A 105 11.45 -8.76 -4.70
N ALA A 106 10.92 -8.07 -5.70
CA ALA A 106 9.57 -7.52 -5.64
C ALA A 106 8.85 -7.66 -6.97
N THR A 107 7.56 -7.36 -6.96
CA THR A 107 6.76 -7.00 -8.13
C THR A 107 6.52 -5.50 -8.06
N TYR A 108 6.74 -4.81 -9.17
CA TYR A 108 6.56 -3.36 -9.27
C TYR A 108 5.77 -3.01 -10.52
N PHE A 109 4.69 -2.28 -10.31
CA PHE A 109 3.98 -1.49 -11.30
C PHE A 109 3.85 -0.06 -10.73
N PRO A 110 3.71 0.99 -11.56
CA PRO A 110 3.41 2.31 -11.04
C PRO A 110 2.22 2.27 -10.08
N GLY A 111 2.38 2.80 -8.86
CA GLY A 111 1.32 2.75 -7.84
C GLY A 111 1.11 1.37 -7.17
N TYR A 112 1.94 0.36 -7.45
CA TYR A 112 1.86 -0.96 -6.82
C TYR A 112 3.24 -1.61 -6.67
N ALA A 113 3.77 -1.61 -5.45
CA ALA A 113 5.01 -2.25 -5.07
C ALA A 113 4.76 -3.30 -3.99
N VAL A 114 5.08 -4.56 -4.27
CA VAL A 114 4.96 -5.67 -3.32
C VAL A 114 6.25 -6.48 -3.32
N GLY A 115 6.86 -6.64 -2.15
CA GLY A 115 8.02 -7.49 -1.96
C GLY A 115 9.14 -6.78 -1.23
N LEU A 116 10.38 -7.10 -1.59
CA LEU A 116 11.56 -6.62 -0.90
C LEU A 116 12.26 -5.51 -1.69
N PHE A 117 12.48 -4.39 -1.01
CA PHE A 117 13.16 -3.22 -1.56
C PHE A 117 14.28 -2.78 -0.62
N TYR A 118 15.30 -2.14 -1.20
CA TYR A 118 16.27 -1.36 -0.46
C TYR A 118 15.90 0.11 -0.61
N LEU A 119 15.37 0.72 0.44
CA LEU A 119 14.94 2.11 0.45
C LEU A 119 16.04 3.01 1.00
N SER A 120 16.25 4.16 0.36
CA SER A 120 17.24 5.13 0.84
C SER A 120 16.88 5.60 2.25
N GLY A 121 17.86 5.62 3.16
CA GLY A 121 17.67 6.00 4.57
C GLY A 121 16.98 4.96 5.47
N LEU A 122 16.27 3.98 4.91
CA LEU A 122 15.54 2.94 5.67
C LEU A 122 16.13 1.54 5.50
N GLY A 123 17.04 1.34 4.55
CA GLY A 123 17.67 0.06 4.26
C GLY A 123 16.69 -0.95 3.65
N ARG A 124 16.90 -2.24 3.96
CA ARG A 124 16.07 -3.34 3.43
C ARG A 124 14.69 -3.34 4.11
N GLN A 125 13.65 -3.11 3.32
CA GLN A 125 12.26 -3.05 3.78
C GLN A 125 11.33 -3.94 2.95
N ARG A 126 10.28 -4.44 3.59
CA ARG A 126 9.18 -5.11 2.89
C ARG A 126 8.10 -4.10 2.56
N LEU A 127 7.79 -3.93 1.28
CA LEU A 127 6.65 -3.14 0.84
C LEU A 127 5.47 -4.10 0.68
N ILE A 128 4.35 -3.78 1.31
CA ILE A 128 3.11 -4.54 1.12
C ILE A 128 2.14 -3.60 0.44
N ALA A 129 2.18 -3.70 -0.89
CA ALA A 129 1.20 -3.12 -1.78
C ALA A 129 1.22 -1.60 -1.66
N SER A 130 2.41 -1.01 -1.80
CA SER A 130 2.70 0.37 -1.47
C SER A 130 3.25 1.13 -2.70
N THR A 131 3.47 2.43 -2.60
CA THR A 131 4.35 3.17 -3.51
C THR A 131 5.79 3.11 -2.99
N ASP A 132 6.76 3.32 -3.87
CA ASP A 132 8.19 3.38 -3.50
C ASP A 132 8.66 4.78 -3.10
N ARG A 133 7.77 5.79 -3.21
CA ARG A 133 8.05 7.22 -2.99
C ARG A 133 6.87 7.92 -2.32
N GLY A 134 7.17 9.04 -1.66
CA GLY A 134 6.20 9.92 -1.01
C GLY A 134 6.01 9.61 0.48
N GLU A 135 5.02 10.24 1.09
CA GLU A 135 4.67 10.01 2.49
C GLU A 135 4.11 8.59 2.68
N ALA A 136 4.54 7.92 3.74
CA ALA A 136 4.18 6.54 4.01
C ALA A 136 4.14 6.24 5.51
N ILE A 137 3.63 5.06 5.84
CA ILE A 137 3.62 4.53 7.20
C ILE A 137 4.44 3.25 7.22
N ARG A 138 5.46 3.23 8.08
CA ARG A 138 6.19 2.02 8.44
C ARG A 138 5.51 1.38 9.64
N VAL A 139 5.00 0.18 9.45
CA VAL A 139 4.37 -0.63 10.48
C VAL A 139 5.41 -1.60 11.04
N HIS A 140 5.68 -1.49 12.32
CA HIS A 140 6.60 -2.38 13.04
C HIS A 140 5.80 -3.48 13.73
N LEU A 141 6.22 -4.72 13.55
CA LEU A 141 5.63 -5.89 14.17
C LEU A 141 6.38 -6.27 15.45
N VAL A 142 5.69 -6.93 16.37
CA VAL A 142 6.27 -7.45 17.62
C VAL A 142 7.42 -8.43 17.36
N THR A 143 7.42 -9.10 16.21
CA THR A 143 8.51 -10.01 15.79
C THR A 143 9.79 -9.29 15.37
N GLY A 144 9.84 -7.96 15.41
CA GLY A 144 10.97 -7.15 14.96
C GLY A 144 11.02 -6.91 13.44
N SER A 145 10.12 -7.56 12.69
CA SER A 145 9.95 -7.28 11.25
C SER A 145 9.12 -6.02 11.04
N SER A 146 9.33 -5.33 9.92
CA SER A 146 8.53 -4.15 9.54
C SER A 146 8.11 -4.21 8.07
N PHE A 147 7.01 -3.55 7.77
CA PHE A 147 6.57 -3.34 6.40
C PHE A 147 6.03 -1.92 6.20
N ILE A 148 5.95 -1.50 4.94
CA ILE A 148 5.51 -0.17 4.56
C ILE A 148 4.20 -0.24 3.79
N ILE A 149 3.30 0.68 4.14
CA ILE A 149 2.04 0.97 3.45
C ILE A 149 1.99 2.46 3.10
N THR A 150 1.25 2.80 2.05
CA THR A 150 1.14 4.18 1.54
C THR A 150 -0.34 4.53 1.36
N PRO A 151 -1.05 4.83 2.46
CA PRO A 151 -2.40 5.37 2.37
C PRO A 151 -2.38 6.76 1.72
N ARG A 152 -3.53 7.18 1.20
CA ARG A 152 -3.78 8.47 0.54
C ARG A 152 -3.55 9.64 1.49
N ASP A 153 -3.95 9.48 2.75
CA ASP A 153 -3.67 10.42 3.83
C ASP A 153 -2.97 9.68 4.99
N PRO A 154 -1.63 9.72 5.05
CA PRO A 154 -0.86 9.07 6.11
C PRO A 154 -1.17 9.60 7.50
N LEU A 155 -1.49 10.89 7.65
CA LEU A 155 -1.77 11.48 8.96
C LEU A 155 -3.13 11.00 9.49
N ASP A 156 -4.12 10.86 8.62
CA ASP A 156 -5.44 10.33 8.97
C ASP A 156 -5.38 8.83 9.31
N ALA A 157 -4.56 8.08 8.58
CA ALA A 157 -4.27 6.68 8.89
C ALA A 157 -3.53 6.52 10.23
N LEU A 158 -2.50 7.33 10.51
CA LEU A 158 -1.80 7.33 11.81
C LEU A 158 -2.74 7.69 12.96
N ALA A 159 -3.66 8.64 12.78
CA ALA A 159 -4.69 8.95 13.76
C ALA A 159 -5.64 7.77 14.02
N ALA A 160 -5.88 6.93 13.00
CA ALA A 160 -6.67 5.70 13.17
C ALA A 160 -5.91 4.67 14.02
N PHE A 161 -4.61 4.48 13.75
CA PHE A 161 -3.74 3.62 14.58
C PHE A 161 -3.64 4.10 16.03
N ASP A 162 -3.46 5.40 16.28
CA ASP A 162 -3.45 5.98 17.63
C ASP A 162 -4.79 5.78 18.35
N GLY A 163 -5.92 5.86 17.62
CA GLY A 163 -7.25 5.55 18.14
C GLY A 163 -7.38 4.10 18.62
N LEU A 164 -6.67 3.17 17.99
CA LEU A 164 -6.54 1.78 18.44
C LEU A 164 -5.45 1.59 19.51
N GLY A 165 -4.88 2.66 20.07
CA GLY A 165 -3.84 2.58 21.09
C GLY A 165 -2.51 2.03 20.59
N ILE A 166 -2.28 2.01 19.27
CA ILE A 166 -0.99 1.62 18.69
C ILE A 166 -0.07 2.85 18.72
N PRO A 167 1.11 2.77 19.34
CA PRO A 167 2.04 3.90 19.42
C PRO A 167 2.40 4.46 18.05
N VAL A 168 2.31 5.80 17.94
CA VAL A 168 2.68 6.55 16.73
C VAL A 168 3.99 7.28 16.94
N GLU A 169 4.94 7.07 16.03
CA GLU A 169 6.24 7.73 15.96
C GLU A 169 6.35 8.61 14.69
N GLY A 170 7.14 9.68 14.79
CA GLY A 170 7.40 10.58 13.67
C GLY A 170 7.88 11.96 14.13
N PRO A 171 8.13 12.89 13.19
CA PRO A 171 8.46 14.27 13.51
C PRO A 171 7.43 14.92 14.45
N ARG A 172 7.87 15.88 15.27
CA ARG A 172 7.00 16.54 16.28
C ARG A 172 5.71 17.12 15.69
N TRP A 173 5.77 17.64 14.46
CA TRP A 173 4.61 18.19 13.77
C TRP A 173 3.58 17.11 13.40
N VAL A 174 4.04 15.92 12.97
CA VAL A 174 3.20 14.76 12.66
C VAL A 174 2.45 14.32 13.92
N VAL A 175 3.16 14.10 15.02
CA VAL A 175 2.54 13.63 16.28
C VAL A 175 1.50 14.63 16.79
N ARG A 176 1.77 15.94 16.64
CA ARG A 176 0.81 16.99 17.01
C ARG A 176 -0.45 16.93 16.14
N GLU A 177 -0.28 16.80 14.83
CA GLU A 177 -1.41 16.76 13.88
C GLU A 177 -2.25 15.48 14.04
N VAL A 178 -1.60 14.34 14.27
CA VAL A 178 -2.26 13.05 14.59
C VAL A 178 -3.16 13.19 15.83
N ARG A 179 -2.65 13.79 16.92
CA ARG A 179 -3.45 14.02 18.14
C ARG A 179 -4.63 14.96 17.90
N ARG A 180 -4.44 15.99 17.08
CA ARG A 180 -5.51 16.93 16.69
C ARG A 180 -6.62 16.21 15.92
N ARG A 181 -6.27 15.41 14.91
CA ARG A 181 -7.22 14.65 14.09
C ARG A 181 -7.98 13.60 14.89
N ARG A 182 -7.29 12.90 15.80
CA ARG A 182 -7.93 11.96 16.73
C ARG A 182 -8.99 12.65 17.60
N ARG A 183 -8.69 13.82 18.16
CA ARG A 183 -9.66 14.58 18.97
C ARG A 183 -10.92 14.92 18.16
N ASN A 184 -10.76 15.33 16.90
CA ASN A 184 -11.88 15.69 16.03
C ASN A 184 -12.74 14.47 15.64
N ARG A 185 -12.16 13.26 15.57
CA ARG A 185 -12.91 12.02 15.29
C ARG A 185 -13.75 11.54 16.47
N GLY A 186 -13.32 11.81 17.70
CA GLY A 186 -14.07 11.41 18.90
C GLY A 186 -15.27 12.32 19.23
N SER A 187 -15.46 13.40 18.48
CA SER A 187 -16.55 14.37 18.66
C SER A 187 -17.70 14.23 17.66
N SER A 188 -17.65 13.21 16.79
CA SER A 188 -18.68 12.90 15.78
C SER A 188 -19.44 11.65 16.19
#